data_AF-A0A838RZN4-F1
#
_entry.id   AF-A0A838RZN4-F1
#
_cell.length_a   1.000
_cell.length_b   1.000
_cell.length_c   1.000
_cell.angle_alpha   90.00
_cell.angle_beta   90.00
_cell.angle_gamma   90.00
#
_symmetry.space_group_name_H-M   'P 1'
#
loop_
_entity.id
_entity.type
_entity.pdbx_description
1 polymer ?
#
loop_
_entity_poly.entity_id
_entity_poly.type
_entity_poly.pdbx_seq_one_letter_code
_entity_poly.pdbx_strand_id
1 'polypeptide(L)' 'DKANKQATLRINPEVARALRGPERDVLNEIEEYLGPVDINSDPRVHQEQFDFAFI' A
#
# COMPACT_ATOMS: atom_id res chain seq x y z
N ASP A 1 22.54 11.93 -7.94
CA ASP A 1 21.30 12.70 -8.04
C ASP A 1 20.10 11.76 -8.01
N LYS A 2 19.72 11.27 -6.82
CA LYS A 2 18.45 10.53 -6.67
C LYS A 2 17.41 11.57 -6.31
N ALA A 3 16.96 12.32 -7.31
CA ALA A 3 15.79 13.15 -7.20
C ALA A 3 14.71 12.36 -6.46
N ASN A 4 14.25 12.93 -5.36
CA ASN A 4 13.23 12.50 -4.42
C ASN A 4 12.04 11.83 -5.17
N LYS A 5 12.16 10.54 -5.49
CA LYS A 5 11.10 9.78 -6.20
C LYS A 5 10.04 9.45 -5.17
N GLN A 6 9.19 10.42 -4.88
CA GLN A 6 7.98 10.22 -4.09
C GLN A 6 7.15 9.13 -4.81
N ALA A 7 7.00 7.98 -4.16
CA ALA A 7 6.24 6.87 -4.72
C ALA A 7 4.77 7.09 -4.40
N THR A 8 3.89 6.96 -5.39
CA THR A 8 2.43 7.03 -5.17
C THR A 8 1.86 5.62 -5.20
N LEU A 9 1.30 5.19 -4.07
CA LEU A 9 0.63 3.89 -3.94
C LEU A 9 -0.87 4.08 -4.13
N ARG A 10 -1.37 3.71 -5.31
CA ARG A 10 -2.80 3.77 -5.67
C ARG A 10 -3.46 2.44 -5.35
N ILE A 11 -4.35 2.42 -4.36
CA ILE A 11 -4.95 1.20 -3.79
C ILE A 11 -6.44 1.39 -3.50
N ASN A 12 -7.13 0.28 -3.26
CA ASN A 12 -8.54 0.31 -2.85
C ASN A 12 -8.71 1.03 -1.48
N PRO A 13 -9.81 1.77 -1.25
CA PRO A 13 -10.08 2.45 0.01
C PRO A 13 -10.05 1.56 1.26
N GLU A 14 -10.46 0.28 1.14
CA GLU A 14 -10.44 -0.65 2.28
C GLU A 14 -9.01 -1.04 2.65
N VAL A 15 -8.15 -1.27 1.66
CA VAL A 15 -6.71 -1.54 1.86
C VAL A 15 -6.02 -0.29 2.44
N ALA A 16 -6.37 0.89 1.94
CA ALA A 16 -5.83 2.15 2.48
C ALA A 16 -6.24 2.39 3.95
N ARG A 17 -7.43 1.93 4.35
CA ARG A 17 -7.86 1.96 5.75
C ARG A 17 -7.06 0.97 6.60
N ALA A 18 -6.81 -0.23 6.09
CA ALA A 18 -6.06 -1.26 6.80
C ALA A 18 -4.58 -0.83 7.02
N LEU A 19 -3.91 -0.36 5.96
CA LEU A 19 -2.53 0.15 6.02
C LEU A 19 -2.36 1.37 6.94
N ARG A 20 -3.41 2.17 7.14
CA ARG A 20 -3.37 3.32 8.07
C ARG A 20 -3.72 2.95 9.52
N GLY A 21 -4.23 1.75 9.75
CA GLY A 21 -4.70 1.29 11.06
C GLY A 21 -4.04 -0.03 11.47
N PRO A 22 -4.78 -1.15 11.41
CA PRO A 22 -4.32 -2.44 11.93
C PRO A 22 -3.08 -3.01 11.23
N GLU A 23 -2.84 -2.65 9.96
CA GLU A 23 -1.70 -3.14 9.17
C GLU A 23 -0.63 -2.05 8.97
N ARG A 24 -0.50 -1.13 9.94
CA ARG A 24 0.45 -0.02 9.82
C ARG A 24 1.91 -0.46 9.74
N ASP A 25 2.26 -1.61 10.31
CA ASP A 25 3.60 -2.19 10.20
C ASP A 25 3.95 -2.52 8.74
N VAL A 26 2.98 -2.99 7.94
CA VAL A 26 3.16 -3.25 6.49
C VAL A 26 3.46 -1.95 5.75
N LEU A 27 2.77 -0.85 6.10
CA LEU A 27 3.05 0.46 5.51
C LEU A 27 4.48 0.92 5.83
N ASN A 28 4.94 0.71 7.07
CA ASN A 28 6.30 1.08 7.46
C ASN A 28 7.35 0.29 6.66
N GLU A 29 7.14 -1.01 6.41
CA GLU A 29 8.03 -1.83 5.60
C GLU A 29 8.09 -1.35 4.13
N ILE A 30 6.93 -0.94 3.58
CA ILE A 30 6.85 -0.37 2.24
C ILE A 30 7.64 0.95 2.17
N GLU A 31 7.50 1.83 3.16
CA GLU A 31 8.23 3.10 3.22
C GLU A 31 9.73 2.91 3.46
N GLU A 32 10.15 1.89 4.20
CA GLU A 32 11.57 1.56 4.39
C GLU A 32 12.23 1.16 3.06
N TYR A 33 11.51 0.41 2.21
CA TYR A 33 12.02 -0.06 0.93
C TYR A 33 11.95 1.00 -0.18
N LEU A 34 10.82 1.72 -0.28
CA LEU A 34 10.54 2.66 -1.38
C LEU A 34 10.89 4.12 -1.05
N GLY A 35 11.08 4.45 0.22
CA GLY A 35 11.07 5.82 0.72
C GLY A 35 9.64 6.33 0.95
N PRO A 36 9.46 7.65 1.19
CA PRO A 36 8.15 8.22 1.49
C PRO A 36 7.10 7.90 0.41
N VAL A 37 5.97 7.33 0.85
CA VAL A 37 4.88 6.90 -0.03
C VAL A 37 3.62 7.74 0.18
N ASP A 38 3.06 8.26 -0.92
CA ASP A 38 1.76 8.92 -0.91
C ASP A 38 0.65 7.91 -1.22
N ILE A 39 -0.27 7.70 -0.27
CA ILE A 39 -1.38 6.75 -0.44
C ILE A 39 -2.57 7.44 -1.09
N ASN A 40 -2.89 7.01 -2.31
CA ASN A 40 -4.05 7.45 -3.06
C ASN A 40 -5.13 6.35 -3.05
N SER A 41 -6.26 6.63 -2.42
CA SER A 41 -7.41 5.72 -2.37
C SER A 41 -8.24 5.89 -3.64
N ASP A 42 -8.37 4.82 -4.43
CA ASP A 42 -9.17 4.81 -5.65
C ASP A 42 -10.15 3.62 -5.65
N PRO A 43 -11.47 3.85 -5.62
CA PRO A 43 -12.47 2.78 -5.60
C PRO A 43 -12.53 1.95 -6.90
N ARG A 44 -11.87 2.40 -7.97
CA ARG A 44 -11.72 1.64 -9.23
C ARG A 44 -10.55 0.68 -9.19
N VAL A 45 -9.68 0.77 -8.18
CA VAL A 45 -8.67 -0.26 -7.93
C VAL A 45 -9.36 -1.40 -7.22
N HIS A 46 -9.35 -2.56 -7.87
CA HIS A 46 -9.85 -3.78 -7.26
C HIS A 46 -8.99 -4.13 -6.04
N GLN A 47 -9.65 -4.48 -4.94
CA GLN A 47 -8.97 -5.16 -3.85
C GLN A 47 -8.54 -6.52 -4.41
N GLU A 48 -7.24 -6.71 -4.67
CA GLU A 48 -6.74 -8.04 -5.03
C GLU A 48 -6.98 -8.96 -3.83
N GLN A 49 -8.10 -9.68 -3.86
CA GLN A 49 -8.40 -10.76 -2.94
C GLN A 49 -7.53 -11.94 -3.33
N PHE A 50 -6.56 -12.29 -2.49
CA PHE A 50 -5.76 -13.49 -2.66
C PHE A 50 -6.35 -14.61 -1.81
N ASP A 51 -6.68 -15.74 -2.45
CA ASP A 51 -7.11 -16.97 -1.81
C ASP A 51 -5.88 -17.88 -1.64
N PHE A 52 -5.57 -18.27 -0.40
CA PHE A 52 -4.50 -19.23 -0.12
C PHE A 52 -5.10 -20.63 0.01
N ALA A 53 -4.94 -21.45 -1.02
CA ALA A 53 -5.20 -22.88 -0.97
C ALA A 53 -3.95 -23.61 -0.46
N PHE A 54 -4.04 -24.26 0.69
CA PHE A 54 -3.04 -25.24 1.12
C PHE A 54 -3.39 -26.60 0.51
N ILE A 55 -2.42 -27.23 -0.16
CA ILE A 55 -2.48 -28.62 -0.63
C ILE A 55 -1.78 -29.50 0.41
#